data_AF-A0A542XV70-F1
#
_entry.id   AF-A0A542XV70-F1
#
_cell.length_a   1.000
_cell.length_b   1.000
_cell.length_c   1.000
_cell.angle_alpha   90.00
_cell.angle_beta   90.00
_cell.angle_gamma   90.00
#
_symmetry.space_group_name_H-M   'P 1'
#
loop_
_entity.id
_entity.type
_entity.pdbx_description
1 polymer ?
#
loop_
_entity_poly.entity_id
_entity_poly.type
_entity_poly.pdbx_seq_one_letter_code
_entity_poly.pdbx_strand_id
1 'polypeptide(L)'
;MTTCPRPPRPRPGDTTADQPHLPMRPLWGCGTCQAEWPCPPARLALRAEYGNDRTALRVYLGALMSEAAEQLAQVHPASDLYRRFLLWV
;
A
#
# COMPACT_ATOMS: atom_id res chain seq x y z
N MET A 1 -19.27 1.86 -30.76
CA MET A 1 -19.51 2.74 -29.61
C MET A 1 -19.75 1.84 -28.40
N THR A 2 -18.68 1.43 -27.71
CA THR A 2 -18.79 0.51 -26.56
C THR A 2 -18.67 1.33 -25.29
N THR A 3 -19.81 1.67 -24.72
CA THR A 3 -19.90 2.38 -23.43
C THR A 3 -19.48 1.41 -22.33
N CYS A 4 -18.27 1.55 -21.79
CA CYS A 4 -17.88 0.81 -20.60
C CYS A 4 -18.82 1.21 -19.44
N PRO A 5 -19.41 0.25 -18.71
CA PRO A 5 -20.22 0.55 -17.55
C PRO A 5 -19.34 1.17 -16.46
N ARG A 6 -19.71 2.38 -16.03
CA ARG A 6 -19.05 3.11 -14.95
C ARG A 6 -19.34 2.40 -13.62
N PRO A 7 -18.33 2.08 -12.80
CA PRO A 7 -18.57 1.44 -11.51
C PRO A 7 -19.38 2.38 -10.58
N PRO A 8 -20.27 1.83 -9.74
CA PRO A 8 -21.06 2.61 -8.81
C PRO A 8 -20.15 3.32 -7.80
N ARG A 9 -20.51 4.55 -7.43
CA ARG A 9 -19.81 5.29 -6.35
C ARG A 9 -20.04 4.55 -5.02
N PRO A 10 -19.00 4.38 -4.19
CA PRO A 10 -19.19 3.82 -2.84
C PRO A 10 -20.12 4.72 -2.02
N ARG A 11 -21.02 4.11 -1.24
CA ARG A 11 -21.99 4.83 -0.40
C ARG A 11 -21.30 5.37 0.85
N PRO A 12 -21.61 6.60 1.31
CA PRO A 12 -21.17 7.06 2.63
C PRO A 12 -21.90 6.23 3.70
N GLY A 13 -21.14 5.40 4.42
CA GLY A 13 -21.66 4.42 5.39
C GLY A 13 -20.96 3.07 5.39
N ASP A 14 -20.08 2.81 4.41
CA ASP A 14 -19.17 1.66 4.42
C ASP A 14 -17.91 2.03 5.20
N THR A 15 -17.90 1.79 6.52
CA THR A 15 -16.82 2.16 7.44
C THR A 15 -15.45 1.57 7.03
N THR A 16 -15.43 0.56 6.16
CA THR A 16 -14.20 -0.07 5.67
C THR A 16 -13.49 0.77 4.61
N ALA A 17 -14.19 1.65 3.87
CA ALA A 17 -13.60 2.53 2.87
C ALA A 17 -12.77 3.68 3.47
N ASP A 18 -13.04 4.04 4.72
CA ASP A 18 -12.29 5.06 5.49
C ASP A 18 -11.17 4.45 6.33
N GLN A 19 -11.14 3.12 6.45
CA GLN A 19 -10.24 2.45 7.37
C GLN A 19 -8.78 2.55 6.87
N PRO A 20 -7.83 3.00 7.71
CA PRO A 20 -6.47 3.25 7.26
C PRO A 20 -5.82 1.95 6.78
N HIS A 21 -5.30 1.97 5.55
CA HIS A 21 -4.66 0.82 4.92
C HIS A 21 -3.23 0.64 5.44
N LEU A 22 -3.11 0.23 6.71
CA LEU A 22 -1.83 0.06 7.40
C LEU A 22 -1.14 -1.27 7.04
N PRO A 23 0.21 -1.32 7.08
CA PRO A 23 0.95 -2.56 6.91
C PRO A 23 0.76 -3.49 8.11
N MET A 24 0.45 -4.75 7.83
CA MET A 24 0.27 -5.81 8.83
C MET A 24 1.46 -6.76 8.80
N ARG A 25 2.22 -6.76 9.89
CA ARG A 25 3.39 -7.64 10.10
C ARG A 25 2.94 -8.99 10.67
N PRO A 26 3.63 -10.11 10.40
CA PRO A 26 4.87 -10.23 9.60
C PRO A 26 4.63 -10.54 8.11
N LEU A 27 3.37 -10.71 7.67
CA LEU A 27 3.05 -11.07 6.28
C LEU A 27 3.14 -9.87 5.31
N TRP A 28 3.28 -8.64 5.83
CA TRP A 28 3.26 -7.40 5.04
C TRP A 28 2.01 -7.26 4.18
N GLY A 29 0.87 -7.74 4.68
CA GLY A 29 -0.45 -7.54 4.07
C GLY A 29 -1.05 -6.21 4.48
N CYS A 30 -2.11 -5.77 3.80
CA CYS A 30 -2.91 -4.63 4.23
C CYS A 30 -3.97 -5.10 5.24
N GLY A 31 -4.06 -4.44 6.40
CA GLY A 31 -5.06 -4.79 7.43
C GLY A 31 -6.52 -4.66 6.97
N THR A 32 -6.79 -3.82 5.96
CA THR A 32 -8.15 -3.59 5.42
C THR A 32 -8.43 -4.45 4.19
N CYS A 33 -7.52 -4.44 3.21
CA CYS A 33 -7.73 -5.14 1.93
C CYS A 33 -7.30 -6.61 1.95
N GLN A 34 -6.48 -7.02 2.93
CA GLN A 34 -5.76 -8.30 2.96
C GLN A 34 -4.84 -8.57 1.74
N ALA A 35 -4.78 -7.65 0.78
CA ALA A 35 -3.83 -7.65 -0.33
C ALA A 35 -2.42 -7.30 0.14
N GLU A 36 -1.44 -7.48 -0.75
CA GLU A 36 -0.06 -7.07 -0.51
C GLU A 36 0.03 -5.57 -0.22
N TRP A 37 0.65 -5.20 0.90
CA TRP A 37 0.92 -3.81 1.23
C TRP A 37 2.22 -3.35 0.56
N PRO A 38 2.29 -2.20 -0.11
CA PRO A 38 1.30 -1.13 -0.16
C PRO A 38 0.25 -1.37 -1.25
N CYS A 39 -1.01 -1.48 -0.85
CA CYS A 39 -2.14 -1.60 -1.76
C CYS A 39 -2.47 -0.25 -2.44
N PRO A 40 -3.19 -0.22 -3.58
CA PRO A 40 -3.54 1.01 -4.28
C PRO A 40 -4.09 2.16 -3.40
N PRO A 41 -5.02 1.93 -2.45
CA PRO A 41 -5.50 3.01 -1.57
C PRO A 41 -4.46 3.46 -0.54
N ALA A 42 -3.62 2.56 0.00
CA ALA A 42 -2.50 2.94 0.87
C ALA A 42 -1.51 3.86 0.12
N ARG A 43 -1.20 3.54 -1.13
CA ARG A 43 -0.33 4.36 -1.97
C ARG A 43 -0.92 5.76 -2.20
N LEU A 44 -2.23 5.85 -2.44
CA LEU A 44 -2.91 7.14 -2.60
C LEU A 44 -2.87 7.96 -1.31
N ALA A 45 -3.19 7.33 -0.17
CA ALA A 45 -3.17 7.98 1.14
C ALA A 45 -1.77 8.51 1.50
N LEU A 46 -0.74 7.67 1.35
CA LEU A 46 0.65 8.06 1.59
C LEU A 46 1.10 9.20 0.67
N ARG A 47 0.66 9.22 -0.59
CA ARG A 47 0.98 10.32 -1.51
C ARG A 47 0.26 11.61 -1.15
N ALA A 48 -0.96 11.53 -0.62
CA ALA A 48 -1.70 12.69 -0.16
C ALA A 48 -1.09 13.26 1.14
N GLU A 49 -0.74 12.39 2.09
CA GLU A 49 -0.15 12.76 3.37
C GLU A 49 1.25 13.37 3.21
N TYR A 50 2.11 12.74 2.40
CA TYR A 50 3.46 13.22 2.11
C TYR A 50 3.54 14.13 0.87
N GLY A 51 2.43 14.76 0.47
CA GLY A 51 2.30 15.46 -0.82
C GLY A 51 3.42 16.46 -1.15
N ASN A 52 3.94 17.17 -0.14
CA ASN A 52 5.04 18.12 -0.28
C ASN A 52 6.44 17.53 0.02
N ASP A 53 6.51 16.32 0.59
CA ASP A 53 7.73 15.72 1.13
C ASP A 53 7.97 14.30 0.60
N ARG A 54 8.24 14.24 -0.71
CA ARG A 54 8.54 12.98 -1.43
C ARG A 54 9.81 12.28 -0.91
N THR A 55 10.72 13.02 -0.31
CA THR A 55 11.92 12.47 0.35
C THR A 55 11.55 11.74 1.63
N ALA A 56 10.74 12.35 2.49
CA ALA A 56 10.28 11.71 3.72
C ALA A 56 9.46 10.44 3.42
N LEU A 57 8.64 10.45 2.37
CA LEU A 57 7.92 9.26 1.91
C LEU A 57 8.86 8.11 1.50
N ARG A 58 9.92 8.42 0.74
CA ARG A 58 10.92 7.42 0.33
C ARG A 58 11.67 6.85 1.53
N VAL A 59 12.05 7.69 2.50
CA VAL A 59 12.73 7.26 3.73
C VAL A 59 11.82 6.35 4.54
N TYR A 60 10.56 6.74 4.75
CA TYR A 60 9.57 5.93 5.45
C TYR A 60 9.36 4.56 4.78
N LEU A 61 9.16 4.55 3.45
CA LEU A 61 8.98 3.31 2.70
C LEU A 61 10.24 2.45 2.65
N GLY A 62 11.43 3.06 2.63
CA GLY A 62 12.71 2.36 2.72
C GLY A 62 12.90 1.65 4.05
N ALA A 63 12.54 2.28 5.16
CA ALA A 63 12.57 1.64 6.48
C ALA A 63 11.64 0.41 6.53
N LEU A 64 10.40 0.58 6.05
CA LEU A 64 9.43 -0.52 5.98
C LEU A 64 9.89 -1.64 5.02
N MET A 65 10.52 -1.30 3.89
CA MET A 65 11.06 -2.28 2.95
C MET A 65 12.15 -3.14 3.59
N SER A 66 13.04 -2.55 4.37
CA SER A 66 14.09 -3.29 5.08
C SER A 66 13.50 -4.25 6.12
N GLU A 67 12.57 -3.79 6.94
CA GLU A 67 11.87 -4.66 7.89
C GLU A 67 11.11 -5.78 7.17
N ALA A 68 10.51 -5.48 6.01
CA ALA A 68 9.83 -6.46 5.17
C ALA A 68 10.78 -7.50 4.59
N ALA A 69 11.97 -7.08 4.17
CA ALA A 69 12.99 -7.99 3.68
C ALA A 69 13.40 -8.99 4.77
N GLU A 70 13.63 -8.53 6.00
CA GLU A 70 14.02 -9.40 7.12
C GLU A 70 12.93 -10.40 7.52
N GLN A 71 11.67 -9.95 7.56
CA GLN A 71 10.55 -10.80 7.95
C GLN A 71 10.15 -11.77 6.84
N LEU A 72 10.11 -11.30 5.58
CA LEU A 72 9.73 -12.14 4.45
C LEU A 72 10.84 -13.09 4.03
N ALA A 73 12.13 -12.77 4.22
CA ALA A 73 13.23 -13.69 3.92
C ALA A 73 13.09 -15.07 4.60
N GLN A 74 12.39 -15.12 5.74
CA GLN A 74 12.16 -16.35 6.50
C GLN A 74 11.01 -17.22 5.94
N VAL A 75 10.05 -16.61 5.22
CA VAL A 75 8.83 -17.28 4.72
C VAL A 75 8.76 -17.38 3.20
N HIS A 76 9.33 -16.41 2.48
CA HIS A 76 9.37 -16.41 1.02
C HIS A 76 10.57 -15.59 0.50
N PRO A 77 11.61 -16.22 -0.05
CA PRO A 77 12.75 -15.49 -0.59
C PRO A 77 12.35 -14.67 -1.82
N ALA A 78 12.57 -13.35 -1.73
CA ALA A 78 12.60 -12.36 -2.81
C ALA A 78 11.34 -12.22 -3.68
N SER A 79 10.32 -11.53 -3.16
CA SER A 79 9.51 -10.65 -4.02
C SER A 79 10.31 -9.38 -4.32
N ASP A 80 10.08 -8.73 -5.46
CA ASP A 80 10.70 -7.46 -5.82
C ASP A 80 10.18 -6.33 -4.91
N LEU A 81 10.73 -6.27 -3.69
CA LEU A 81 10.32 -5.32 -2.64
C LEU A 81 10.59 -3.88 -3.08
N TYR A 82 11.63 -3.66 -3.87
CA TYR A 82 11.91 -2.35 -4.45
C TYR A 82 10.77 -1.88 -5.36
N ARG A 83 10.32 -2.71 -6.30
CA ARG A 83 9.17 -2.45 -7.18
C ARG A 83 7.89 -2.22 -6.39
N ARG A 84 7.71 -2.98 -5.32
CA ARG A 84 6.51 -2.92 -4.48
C ARG A 84 6.47 -1.68 -3.59
N PHE A 85 7.58 -1.27 -2.97
CA PHE A 85 7.60 -0.16 -2.01
C PHE A 85 8.02 1.16 -2.65
N LEU A 86 8.99 1.20 -3.56
CA LEU A 86 9.66 2.44 -3.98
C LEU A 86 9.42 2.84 -5.45
N LEU A 87 9.14 1.91 -6.37
CA LEU A 87 9.06 2.23 -7.82
C LEU A 87 7.91 3.20 -8.19
N TRP A 88 6.85 3.26 -7.39
CA TRP A 88 5.67 4.11 -7.66
C TRP A 88 5.73 5.48 -6.94
N VAL A 89 6.81 5.74 -6.22
CA VAL A 89 7.03 6.98 -5.44
C VAL A 89 7.62 8.06 -6.35
#